data_AF-A0A441S8C4-F1
#
_entry.id   AF-A0A441S8C4-F1
#
_cell.length_a   1.000
_cell.length_b   1.000
_cell.length_c   1.000
_cell.angle_alpha   90.00
_cell.angle_beta   90.00
_cell.angle_gamma   90.00
#
_symmetry.space_group_name_H-M   'P 1'
#
loop_
_entity.id
_entity.type
_entity.pdbx_description
1 polymer ?
#
loop_
_entity_poly.entity_id
_entity_poly.type
_entity_poly.pdbx_seq_one_letter_code
_entity_poly.pdbx_strand_id
1 'polypeptide(L)'
;MTRPLSDDLRERVVAAVLGGESRRSAAKRFGISVSAAVKLLQRHRATGSVAPGKMGGHRKRVLEPHRAFIEARVREMPHLTLHGLKDELAARGIKVSHNAVWQFLRREGLSFKKTLFALEQARADIARRRQRWRSWQAGLDPQCLVFIDETWIKTNMAPLRGWGPKGKRLRGLAPHGHWRTLTFLGALRCDRLAAPCVFDGPINGQCFRAYVEQQLISVLKPGDIVIMDNLGSHKSAAIRQMIKAAGARLWYLPPYSPDLNPIEQAFAKIKHWMRQAQKRTVEDTWRHIGHLVETIEATECNNYFANAGYASVKT
;
A
#
# COMPACT_ATOMS: atom_id res chain seq x y z
N MET A 1 20.27 -34.25 11.14
CA MET A 1 21.14 -33.96 9.97
C MET A 1 22.54 -33.66 10.47
N THR A 2 23.56 -34.35 9.96
CA THR A 2 24.97 -34.08 10.28
C THR A 2 25.40 -32.74 9.69
N ARG A 3 26.16 -31.94 10.45
CA ARG A 3 26.66 -30.62 10.03
C ARG A 3 27.56 -30.76 8.79
N PRO A 4 27.40 -29.94 7.74
CA PRO A 4 28.26 -29.99 6.56
C PRO A 4 29.69 -29.56 6.92
N LEU A 5 30.68 -30.25 6.35
CA LEU A 5 32.10 -29.85 6.44
C LEU A 5 32.32 -28.56 5.62
N SER A 6 33.02 -27.58 6.17
CA SER A 6 33.44 -26.36 5.48
C SER A 6 34.43 -26.67 4.35
N ASP A 7 34.51 -25.80 3.35
CA ASP A 7 35.42 -26.01 2.21
C ASP A 7 36.89 -25.99 2.64
N ASP A 8 37.30 -25.08 3.52
CA ASP A 8 38.65 -25.06 4.13
C ASP A 8 39.03 -26.40 4.76
N LEU A 9 38.13 -26.99 5.54
CA LEU A 9 38.38 -28.28 6.19
C LEU A 9 38.55 -29.40 5.15
N ARG A 10 37.80 -29.35 4.05
CA ARG A 10 37.92 -30.32 2.97
C ARG A 10 39.22 -30.15 2.18
N GLU A 11 39.63 -28.92 1.90
CA GLU A 11 40.90 -28.61 1.23
C GLU A 11 42.08 -29.14 2.04
N ARG A 12 42.10 -28.85 3.35
CA ARG A 12 43.16 -29.30 4.27
C ARG A 12 43.22 -30.82 4.40
N VAL A 13 42.07 -31.50 4.44
CA VAL A 13 42.00 -32.96 4.45
C VAL A 13 42.57 -33.54 3.16
N VAL A 14 42.22 -32.98 2.01
CA VAL A 14 42.76 -33.46 0.73
C VAL A 14 44.25 -33.19 0.62
N ALA A 15 44.71 -31.98 0.96
CA ALA A 15 46.11 -31.59 0.92
C ALA A 15 46.97 -32.51 1.80
N ALA A 16 46.52 -32.85 3.02
CA ALA A 16 47.23 -33.75 3.91
C ALA A 16 47.40 -35.16 3.31
N VAL A 17 46.36 -35.70 2.66
CA VAL A 17 46.45 -37.03 2.05
C VAL A 17 47.26 -37.02 0.75
N LEU A 18 47.22 -35.94 -0.03
CA LEU A 18 48.10 -35.76 -1.20
C LEU A 18 49.57 -35.57 -0.78
N GLY A 19 49.81 -34.96 0.38
CA GLY A 19 51.14 -34.83 1.00
C GLY A 19 51.68 -36.10 1.66
N GLY A 20 51.02 -37.25 1.50
CA GLY A 20 51.51 -38.56 1.92
C GLY A 20 50.87 -39.14 3.18
N GLU A 21 49.94 -38.43 3.85
CA GLU A 21 49.23 -39.01 5.00
C GLU A 21 48.22 -40.10 4.57
N SER A 22 48.05 -41.13 5.40
CA SER A 22 46.96 -42.09 5.18
C SER A 22 45.59 -41.45 5.43
N ARG A 23 44.56 -41.90 4.70
CA ARG A 23 43.18 -41.41 4.85
C ARG A 23 42.63 -41.55 6.27
N ARG A 24 43.06 -42.59 7.01
CA ARG A 24 42.69 -42.80 8.42
C ARG A 24 43.40 -41.80 9.34
N SER A 25 44.67 -41.51 9.07
CA SER A 25 45.45 -40.49 9.80
C SER A 25 44.83 -39.10 9.63
N ALA A 26 44.57 -38.70 8.39
CA ALA A 26 43.94 -37.42 8.09
C ALA A 26 42.54 -37.31 8.72
N ALA A 27 41.73 -38.36 8.67
CA ALA A 27 40.41 -38.37 9.32
C ALA A 27 40.50 -38.14 10.84
N LYS A 28 41.45 -38.80 11.52
CA LYS A 28 41.70 -38.62 12.95
C LYS A 28 42.21 -37.21 13.27
N ARG A 29 43.17 -36.70 12.48
CA ARG A 29 43.77 -35.36 12.62
C ARG A 29 42.74 -34.25 12.50
N PHE A 30 41.82 -34.36 11.54
CA PHE A 30 40.81 -33.32 11.25
C PHE A 30 39.46 -33.58 11.92
N GLY A 31 39.33 -34.60 12.78
CA GLY A 31 38.11 -34.87 13.54
C GLY A 31 36.91 -35.27 12.67
N ILE A 32 37.15 -35.91 11.51
CA ILE A 32 36.10 -36.36 10.59
C ILE A 32 36.04 -37.88 10.53
N SER A 33 34.93 -38.43 10.04
CA SER A 33 34.83 -39.88 9.81
C SER A 33 35.76 -40.30 8.66
N VAL A 34 36.33 -41.50 8.77
CA VAL A 34 37.17 -42.09 7.70
C VAL A 34 36.39 -42.16 6.37
N SER A 35 35.09 -42.45 6.43
CA SER A 35 34.20 -42.46 5.26
C SER A 35 34.11 -41.09 4.58
N ALA A 36 34.05 -40.00 5.36
CA ALA A 36 34.05 -38.64 4.80
C ALA A 36 35.38 -38.32 4.10
N ALA A 37 36.52 -38.64 4.72
CA ALA A 37 37.84 -38.46 4.10
C ALA A 37 37.98 -39.25 2.79
N VAL A 38 37.48 -40.50 2.76
CA VAL A 38 37.46 -41.34 1.56
C VAL A 38 36.60 -40.70 0.46
N LYS A 39 35.37 -40.28 0.76
CA LYS A 39 34.45 -39.68 -0.22
C LYS A 39 34.97 -38.34 -0.75
N LEU A 40 35.59 -37.52 0.10
CA LEU A 40 36.22 -36.27 -0.32
C LEU A 40 37.35 -36.52 -1.32
N LEU A 41 38.20 -37.54 -1.06
CA LEU A 41 39.28 -37.89 -1.98
C LEU A 41 38.78 -38.50 -3.29
N GLN A 42 37.76 -39.35 -3.25
CA GLN A 42 37.12 -39.89 -4.45
C GLN A 42 36.60 -38.77 -5.34
N ARG A 43 35.95 -37.76 -4.72
CA ARG A 43 35.47 -36.58 -5.43
C ARG A 43 36.62 -35.76 -6.03
N HIS A 44 37.64 -35.43 -5.24
CA HIS A 44 38.78 -34.66 -5.75
C HIS A 44 39.47 -35.39 -6.91
N ARG A 45 39.61 -36.72 -6.84
CA ARG A 45 40.17 -37.51 -7.96
C ARG A 45 39.30 -37.47 -9.21
N ALA A 46 37.97 -37.47 -9.04
CA ALA A 46 37.04 -37.45 -10.17
C ALA A 46 36.85 -36.06 -10.79
N THR A 47 36.91 -34.98 -10.00
CA THR A 47 36.52 -33.63 -10.44
C THR A 47 37.57 -32.55 -10.23
N GLY A 48 38.70 -32.86 -9.58
CA GLY A 48 39.74 -31.88 -9.22
C GLY A 48 39.32 -30.84 -8.17
N SER A 49 38.17 -31.00 -7.50
CA SER A 49 37.60 -30.01 -6.58
C SER A 49 37.04 -30.65 -5.32
N VAL A 50 37.17 -29.95 -4.19
CA VAL A 50 36.58 -30.35 -2.90
C VAL A 50 35.22 -29.69 -2.60
N ALA A 51 34.82 -28.74 -3.44
CA ALA A 51 33.55 -28.03 -3.31
C ALA A 51 32.39 -29.05 -3.34
N PRO A 52 31.34 -28.89 -2.52
CA PRO A 52 30.22 -29.82 -2.49
C PRO A 52 29.58 -29.97 -3.87
N GLY A 53 28.99 -31.14 -4.12
CA GLY A 53 28.12 -31.31 -5.30
C GLY A 53 26.96 -30.33 -5.23
N LYS A 54 26.41 -29.98 -6.39
CA LYS A 54 25.16 -29.21 -6.46
C LYS A 54 24.07 -29.97 -5.68
N MET A 55 23.73 -29.49 -4.49
CA MET A 55 22.66 -30.06 -3.67
C MET A 55 21.33 -29.59 -4.21
N GLY A 56 20.52 -30.53 -4.71
CA GLY A 56 19.22 -30.24 -5.30
C GLY A 56 19.29 -29.83 -6.78
N GLY A 57 18.33 -30.34 -7.55
CA GLY A 57 18.11 -29.94 -8.93
C GLY A 57 17.10 -28.79 -9.03
N HIS A 58 17.23 -27.94 -10.04
CA HIS A 58 16.14 -27.05 -10.42
C HIS A 58 14.94 -27.92 -10.80
N ARG A 59 13.83 -27.77 -10.06
CA ARG A 59 12.56 -28.36 -10.48
C ARG A 59 12.23 -27.79 -11.87
N LYS A 60 12.05 -28.68 -12.86
CA LYS A 60 11.71 -28.26 -14.24
C LYS A 60 10.50 -27.33 -14.18
N ARG A 61 10.62 -26.15 -14.79
CA ARG A 61 9.59 -25.12 -14.79
C ARG A 61 8.52 -25.52 -15.80
N VAL A 62 7.51 -26.25 -15.34
CA VAL A 62 6.43 -26.80 -16.17
C VAL A 62 5.69 -25.73 -16.98
N LEU A 63 5.61 -24.50 -16.45
CA LEU A 63 4.90 -23.39 -17.11
C LEU A 63 5.75 -22.59 -18.09
N GLU A 64 7.08 -22.78 -18.12
CA GLU A 64 7.98 -22.01 -18.99
C GLU A 64 7.66 -22.16 -20.47
N PRO A 65 7.39 -23.37 -21.00
CA PRO A 65 7.00 -23.54 -22.41
C PRO A 65 5.64 -22.91 -22.75
N HIS A 66 4.80 -22.65 -21.75
CA HIS A 66 3.45 -22.11 -21.92
C HIS A 66 3.36 -20.62 -21.58
N ARG A 67 4.50 -19.98 -21.36
CA ARG A 67 4.63 -18.56 -21.02
C ARG A 67 3.81 -17.65 -21.93
N ALA A 68 4.00 -17.75 -23.24
CA ALA A 68 3.34 -16.88 -24.22
C ALA A 68 1.80 -16.99 -24.14
N PHE A 69 1.29 -18.19 -23.89
CA PHE A 69 -0.15 -18.37 -23.67
C PHE A 69 -0.61 -17.72 -22.38
N ILE A 70 0.10 -17.93 -21.27
CA ILE A 70 -0.29 -17.37 -19.97
C ILE A 70 -0.29 -15.83 -20.04
N GLU A 71 0.72 -15.23 -20.67
CA GLU A 71 0.81 -13.79 -20.87
C GLU A 71 -0.32 -13.25 -21.76
N ALA A 72 -0.60 -13.91 -22.89
CA ALA A 72 -1.71 -13.54 -23.76
C ALA A 72 -3.05 -13.64 -23.02
N ARG A 73 -3.25 -14.70 -22.24
CA ARG A 73 -4.49 -14.95 -21.53
C ARG A 73 -4.72 -13.96 -20.40
N VAL A 74 -3.69 -13.60 -19.65
CA VAL A 74 -3.77 -12.54 -18.62
C VAL A 74 -4.05 -11.18 -19.25
N ARG A 75 -3.53 -10.90 -20.46
CA ARG A 75 -3.83 -9.66 -21.19
C ARG A 75 -5.29 -9.61 -21.67
N GLU A 76 -5.80 -10.72 -22.18
CA GLU A 76 -7.19 -10.85 -22.62
C GLU A 76 -8.18 -10.80 -21.46
N MET A 77 -7.85 -11.45 -20.34
CA MET A 77 -8.69 -11.51 -19.14
C MET A 77 -7.90 -11.13 -17.87
N PRO A 78 -7.67 -9.83 -17.63
CA PRO A 78 -6.87 -9.38 -16.48
C PRO A 78 -7.44 -9.72 -15.10
N HIS A 79 -8.72 -10.09 -15.05
CA HIS A 79 -9.43 -10.46 -13.81
C HIS A 79 -9.51 -11.98 -13.59
N LEU A 80 -8.81 -12.77 -14.42
CA LEU A 80 -8.76 -14.22 -14.29
C LEU A 80 -8.19 -14.61 -12.92
N THR A 81 -8.91 -15.49 -12.21
CA THR A 81 -8.43 -16.01 -10.93
C THR A 81 -7.33 -17.05 -11.14
N LEU A 82 -6.49 -17.25 -10.12
CA LEU A 82 -5.45 -18.29 -10.16
C LEU A 82 -6.04 -19.69 -10.33
N HIS A 83 -7.23 -19.94 -9.78
CA HIS A 83 -7.96 -21.20 -9.97
C HIS A 83 -8.45 -21.32 -11.42
N GLY A 84 -9.05 -20.27 -11.98
CA GLY A 84 -9.47 -20.25 -13.38
C GLY A 84 -8.30 -20.51 -14.34
N LEU A 85 -7.16 -19.83 -14.15
CA LEU A 85 -5.97 -20.07 -14.97
C LEU A 85 -5.43 -21.49 -14.79
N LYS A 86 -5.46 -22.05 -13.58
CA LYS A 86 -5.07 -23.45 -13.32
C LYS A 86 -5.98 -24.43 -14.07
N ASP A 87 -7.28 -24.17 -14.10
CA ASP A 87 -8.26 -25.04 -14.75
C ASP A 87 -8.15 -24.94 -16.28
N GLU A 88 -7.91 -23.74 -16.83
CA GLU A 88 -7.59 -23.55 -18.27
C GLU A 88 -6.30 -24.27 -18.68
N LEU A 89 -5.25 -24.21 -17.83
CA LEU A 89 -4.02 -24.96 -18.05
C LEU A 89 -4.25 -26.48 -17.99
N ALA A 90 -5.08 -26.94 -17.05
CA ALA A 90 -5.43 -28.35 -16.92
C ALA A 90 -6.22 -28.87 -18.14
N ALA A 91 -7.13 -28.07 -18.69
CA ALA A 91 -7.85 -28.38 -19.93
C ALA A 91 -6.91 -28.55 -21.14
N ARG A 92 -5.74 -27.91 -21.10
CA ARG A 92 -4.67 -28.04 -22.11
C ARG A 92 -3.66 -29.14 -21.79
N GLY A 93 -3.98 -30.01 -20.83
CA GLY A 93 -3.14 -31.13 -20.38
C GLY A 93 -2.05 -30.75 -19.37
N ILE A 94 -1.99 -29.48 -18.94
CA ILE A 94 -0.91 -28.96 -18.08
C ILE A 94 -1.38 -28.99 -16.63
N LYS A 95 -1.08 -30.08 -15.92
CA LYS A 95 -1.42 -30.21 -14.50
C LYS A 95 -0.39 -29.49 -13.63
N VAL A 96 -0.80 -28.35 -13.06
CA VAL A 96 0.01 -27.56 -12.12
C VAL A 96 -0.75 -27.21 -10.86
N SER A 97 -0.03 -26.95 -9.77
CA SER A 97 -0.63 -26.46 -8.54
C SER A 97 -0.92 -24.97 -8.63
N HIS A 98 -1.89 -24.51 -7.83
CA HIS A 98 -2.19 -23.09 -7.64
C HIS A 98 -0.93 -22.26 -7.31
N ASN A 99 -0.05 -22.78 -6.45
CA ASN A 99 1.17 -22.09 -6.06
C ASN A 99 2.18 -21.97 -7.22
N ALA A 100 2.23 -22.94 -8.13
CA ALA A 100 3.10 -22.85 -9.30
C ALA A 100 2.68 -21.70 -10.23
N VAL A 101 1.38 -21.52 -10.45
CA VAL A 101 0.82 -20.40 -11.20
C VAL A 101 1.11 -19.07 -10.51
N TRP A 102 0.92 -19.01 -9.18
CA TRP A 102 1.22 -17.81 -8.39
C TRP A 102 2.69 -17.39 -8.48
N GLN A 103 3.62 -18.33 -8.30
CA GLN A 103 5.05 -18.08 -8.39
C GLN A 103 5.47 -17.66 -9.80
N PHE A 104 4.87 -18.28 -10.84
CA PHE A 104 5.09 -17.89 -12.23
C PHE A 104 4.71 -16.43 -12.46
N LEU A 105 3.45 -16.04 -12.16
CA LEU A 105 2.97 -14.68 -12.38
C LEU A 105 3.79 -13.64 -11.60
N ARG A 106 4.15 -13.93 -10.34
CA ARG A 106 5.01 -13.04 -9.54
C ARG A 106 6.38 -12.83 -10.16
N ARG A 107 6.97 -13.87 -10.76
CA ARG A 107 8.27 -13.77 -11.44
C ARG A 107 8.17 -12.96 -12.73
N GLU A 108 7.02 -13.00 -13.41
CA GLU A 108 6.73 -12.15 -14.57
C GLU A 108 6.44 -10.69 -14.20
N GLY A 109 6.70 -10.28 -12.96
CA GLY A 109 6.47 -8.92 -12.47
C GLY A 109 4.99 -8.60 -12.27
N LEU A 110 4.09 -9.57 -12.40
CA LEU A 110 2.65 -9.36 -12.26
C LEU A 110 2.27 -9.36 -10.77
N SER A 111 1.35 -8.46 -10.43
CA SER A 111 0.76 -8.38 -9.09
C SER A 111 -0.76 -8.43 -9.19
N PHE A 112 -1.39 -9.16 -8.27
CA PHE A 112 -2.85 -9.27 -8.22
C PHE A 112 -3.41 -8.14 -7.35
N LYS A 113 -3.50 -6.94 -7.92
CA LYS A 113 -4.08 -5.75 -7.31
C LYS A 113 -5.00 -5.07 -8.32
N LYS A 114 -6.13 -4.53 -7.86
CA LYS A 114 -7.06 -3.76 -8.68
C LYS A 114 -7.48 -2.50 -7.92
N THR A 115 -7.37 -1.37 -8.59
CA THR A 115 -7.96 -0.10 -8.13
C THR A 115 -9.23 0.13 -8.93
N LEU A 116 -10.34 0.39 -8.24
CA LEU A 116 -11.61 0.70 -8.87
C LEU A 116 -11.73 2.22 -9.03
N PHE A 117 -12.12 2.66 -10.22
CA PHE A 117 -12.47 4.04 -10.51
C PHE A 117 -13.96 4.10 -10.84
N ALA A 118 -14.59 5.23 -10.54
CA ALA A 118 -15.98 5.47 -10.92
C ALA A 118 -16.09 5.47 -12.46
N LEU A 119 -17.11 4.80 -13.01
CA LEU A 119 -17.31 4.70 -14.47
C LEU A 119 -17.50 6.09 -15.09
N GLU A 120 -18.08 7.02 -14.33
CA GLU A 120 -18.29 8.41 -14.69
C GLU A 120 -16.97 9.12 -15.04
N GLN A 121 -15.82 8.70 -14.47
CA GLN A 121 -14.52 9.25 -14.85
C GLN A 121 -14.18 9.03 -16.32
N ALA A 122 -14.72 7.98 -16.96
CA ALA A 122 -14.48 7.66 -18.36
C ALA A 122 -15.37 8.47 -19.33
N ARG A 123 -16.36 9.22 -18.83
CA ARG A 123 -17.15 10.12 -19.67
C ARG A 123 -16.24 11.20 -20.25
N ALA A 124 -16.36 11.48 -21.55
CA ALA A 124 -15.42 12.31 -22.28
C ALA A 124 -15.25 13.72 -21.69
N ASP A 125 -16.33 14.30 -21.15
CA ASP A 125 -16.31 15.61 -20.50
C ASP A 125 -15.53 15.59 -19.16
N ILE A 126 -15.73 14.57 -18.33
CA ILE A 126 -15.01 14.40 -17.05
C ILE A 126 -13.55 14.04 -17.30
N ALA A 127 -13.27 13.14 -18.25
CA ALA A 127 -11.92 12.76 -18.65
C ALA A 127 -11.12 13.99 -19.12
N ARG A 128 -11.71 14.86 -19.93
CA ARG A 128 -11.08 16.11 -20.39
C ARG A 128 -10.79 17.06 -19.22
N ARG A 129 -11.71 17.23 -18.28
CA ARG A 129 -11.51 18.06 -17.07
C ARG A 129 -10.38 17.51 -16.20
N ARG A 130 -10.32 16.18 -16.02
CA ARG A 130 -9.24 15.50 -15.28
C ARG A 130 -7.89 15.65 -15.97
N GLN A 131 -7.83 15.51 -17.30
CA GLN A 131 -6.60 15.72 -18.06
C GLN A 131 -6.09 17.16 -17.91
N ARG A 132 -6.99 18.15 -18.02
CA ARG A 132 -6.65 19.56 -17.80
C ARG A 132 -6.13 19.80 -16.38
N TRP A 133 -6.78 19.24 -15.36
CA TRP A 133 -6.30 19.34 -13.99
C TRP A 133 -4.89 18.77 -13.82
N ARG A 134 -4.65 17.56 -14.34
CA ARG A 134 -3.33 16.90 -14.31
C ARG A 134 -2.25 17.74 -14.99
N SER A 135 -2.58 18.46 -16.06
CA SER A 135 -1.61 19.35 -16.74
C SER A 135 -1.16 20.53 -15.87
N TRP A 136 -2.01 21.01 -14.96
CA TRP A 136 -1.67 22.07 -14.01
C TRP A 136 -1.00 21.55 -12.76
N GLN A 137 -1.28 20.29 -12.41
CA GLN A 137 -0.92 19.69 -11.13
C GLN A 137 0.57 19.82 -10.79
N ALA A 138 1.44 19.58 -11.76
CA ALA A 138 2.89 19.65 -11.59
C ALA A 138 3.42 21.09 -11.42
N GLY A 139 2.66 22.10 -11.85
CA GLY A 139 3.05 23.52 -11.77
C GLY A 139 2.51 24.23 -10.53
N LEU A 140 1.68 23.59 -9.71
CA LEU A 140 1.13 24.18 -8.50
C LEU A 140 2.15 24.08 -7.36
N ASP A 141 2.39 25.18 -6.67
CA ASP A 141 3.18 25.19 -5.44
C ASP A 141 2.38 24.54 -4.29
N PRO A 142 2.81 23.39 -3.76
CA PRO A 142 2.09 22.68 -2.70
C PRO A 142 1.91 23.49 -1.42
N GLN A 143 2.80 24.46 -1.15
CA GLN A 143 2.72 25.30 0.05
C GLN A 143 1.48 26.20 0.03
N CYS A 144 1.03 26.63 -1.15
CA CYS A 144 -0.15 27.47 -1.30
C CYS A 144 -1.45 26.67 -1.40
N LEU A 145 -1.40 25.34 -1.47
CA LEU A 145 -2.59 24.52 -1.65
C LEU A 145 -3.24 24.13 -0.32
N VAL A 146 -4.56 24.30 -0.24
CA VAL A 146 -5.40 23.95 0.91
C VAL A 146 -6.54 23.07 0.45
N PHE A 147 -6.48 21.76 0.73
CA PHE A 147 -7.54 20.82 0.37
C PHE A 147 -8.57 20.70 1.48
N ILE A 148 -9.84 20.90 1.18
CA ILE A 148 -10.93 20.81 2.16
C ILE A 148 -11.89 19.73 1.71
N ASP A 149 -12.30 18.91 2.67
CA ASP A 149 -13.27 17.86 2.46
C ASP A 149 -13.89 17.44 3.81
N GLU A 150 -14.91 16.61 3.74
CA GLU A 150 -15.59 16.03 4.89
C GLU A 150 -15.54 14.50 4.88
N THR A 151 -15.50 13.91 6.08
CA THR A 151 -15.64 12.47 6.24
C THR A 151 -16.55 12.14 7.42
N TRP A 152 -17.27 11.03 7.27
CA TRP A 152 -18.20 10.53 8.26
C TRP A 152 -17.44 9.67 9.28
N ILE A 153 -17.62 9.95 10.57
CA ILE A 153 -17.08 9.17 11.69
C ILE A 153 -18.26 8.64 12.51
N LYS A 154 -18.30 7.32 12.72
CA LYS A 154 -19.43 6.64 13.38
C LYS A 154 -18.98 6.04 14.70
N THR A 155 -19.83 6.11 15.72
CA THR A 155 -19.53 5.51 17.04
C THR A 155 -19.51 3.97 17.04
N ASN A 156 -20.01 3.34 15.98
CA ASN A 156 -19.92 1.89 15.77
C ASN A 156 -18.68 1.44 14.99
N MET A 157 -17.74 2.33 14.68
CA MET A 157 -16.50 1.94 14.00
C MET A 157 -15.75 0.86 14.80
N ALA A 158 -15.32 -0.19 14.11
CA ALA A 158 -14.55 -1.29 14.67
C ALA A 158 -13.49 -1.74 13.65
N PRO A 159 -12.40 -2.42 14.08
CA PRO A 159 -11.38 -2.90 13.17
C PRO A 159 -11.97 -3.82 12.09
N LEU A 160 -11.67 -3.55 10.82
CA LEU A 160 -12.22 -4.31 9.70
C LEU A 160 -11.61 -5.72 9.56
N ARG A 161 -10.41 -5.92 10.12
CA ARG A 161 -9.62 -7.14 10.00
C ARG A 161 -8.84 -7.36 11.28
N GLY A 162 -8.52 -8.61 11.58
CA GLY A 162 -7.67 -9.02 12.68
C GLY A 162 -7.19 -10.45 12.50
N TRP A 163 -6.32 -10.91 13.39
CA TRP A 163 -5.71 -12.23 13.32
C TRP A 163 -6.48 -13.23 14.19
N GLY A 164 -6.76 -14.40 13.64
CA GLY A 164 -7.38 -15.53 14.35
C GLY A 164 -6.78 -16.85 13.88
N PRO A 165 -7.02 -17.96 14.60
CA PRO A 165 -6.53 -19.27 14.19
C PRO A 165 -6.95 -19.61 12.76
N LYS A 166 -6.04 -20.17 11.97
CA LYS A 166 -6.32 -20.56 10.58
C LYS A 166 -7.56 -21.47 10.53
N GLY A 167 -8.53 -21.13 9.68
CA GLY A 167 -9.80 -21.86 9.55
C GLY A 167 -10.92 -21.37 10.48
N LYS A 168 -10.65 -20.46 11.43
CA LYS A 168 -11.67 -19.83 12.28
C LYS A 168 -11.74 -18.34 11.97
N ARG A 169 -12.95 -17.80 11.84
CA ARG A 169 -13.15 -16.34 11.74
C ARG A 169 -12.94 -15.70 13.11
N LEU A 170 -12.23 -14.58 13.15
CA LEU A 170 -12.13 -13.75 14.35
C LEU A 170 -13.53 -13.22 14.70
N ARG A 171 -13.95 -13.37 15.96
CA ARG A 171 -15.18 -12.76 16.47
C ARG A 171 -14.89 -11.31 16.86
N GLY A 172 -15.65 -10.37 16.32
CA GLY A 172 -15.60 -8.96 16.66
C GLY A 172 -16.97 -8.48 17.14
N LEU A 173 -16.98 -7.53 18.08
CA LEU A 173 -18.20 -6.95 18.63
C LEU A 173 -18.26 -5.47 18.26
N ALA A 174 -19.40 -5.02 17.77
CA ALA A 174 -19.67 -3.62 17.46
C ALA A 174 -21.11 -3.27 17.86
N PRO A 175 -21.39 -2.02 18.28
CA PRO A 175 -22.74 -1.58 18.60
C PRO A 175 -23.73 -1.79 17.44
N HIS A 176 -24.90 -2.34 17.76
CA HIS A 176 -26.02 -2.51 16.83
C HIS A 176 -27.15 -1.53 17.21
N GLY A 177 -27.78 -0.90 16.22
CA GLY A 177 -29.01 -0.10 16.35
C GLY A 177 -28.85 1.34 16.87
N HIS A 178 -27.95 1.60 17.81
CA HIS A 178 -27.78 2.93 18.42
C HIS A 178 -26.37 3.50 18.18
N TRP A 179 -26.09 3.94 16.95
CA TRP A 179 -24.85 4.66 16.64
C TRP A 179 -25.15 6.07 16.14
N ARG A 180 -24.29 7.02 16.51
CA ARG A 180 -24.32 8.38 15.97
C ARG A 180 -23.32 8.50 14.83
N THR A 181 -23.63 9.39 13.90
CA THR A 181 -22.70 9.76 12.85
C THR A 181 -22.32 11.22 13.00
N LEU A 182 -21.03 11.45 13.16
CA LEU A 182 -20.41 12.75 13.21
C LEU A 182 -19.81 13.06 11.85
N THR A 183 -19.88 14.32 11.44
CA THR A 183 -19.19 14.81 10.24
C THR A 183 -17.92 15.52 10.68
N PHE A 184 -16.76 15.01 10.25
CA PHE A 184 -15.47 15.64 10.47
C PHE A 184 -15.03 16.39 9.22
N LEU A 185 -14.64 17.64 9.39
CA LEU A 185 -14.04 18.48 8.35
C LEU A 185 -12.62 18.82 8.73
N GLY A 186 -11.79 18.98 7.73
CA GLY A 186 -10.43 19.47 7.88
C GLY A 186 -9.94 20.14 6.61
N ALA A 187 -8.88 20.92 6.76
CA ALA A 187 -8.15 21.54 5.68
C ALA A 187 -6.73 20.99 5.65
N LEU A 188 -6.40 20.15 4.67
CA LEU A 188 -5.07 19.60 4.53
C LEU A 188 -4.15 20.59 3.81
N ARG A 189 -3.03 20.91 4.46
CA ARG A 189 -1.88 21.64 3.92
C ARG A 189 -0.70 20.70 3.78
N CYS A 190 0.33 21.09 3.03
CA CYS A 190 1.53 20.27 2.84
C CYS A 190 2.30 20.02 4.15
N ASP A 191 2.10 20.84 5.18
CA ASP A 191 2.80 20.78 6.47
C ASP A 191 1.93 20.29 7.64
N ARG A 192 0.60 20.33 7.54
CA ARG A 192 -0.31 19.95 8.63
C ARG A 192 -1.75 19.73 8.18
N LEU A 193 -2.55 19.13 9.05
CA LEU A 193 -4.01 19.20 8.96
C LEU A 193 -4.50 20.40 9.80
N ALA A 194 -5.06 21.40 9.13
CA ALA A 194 -5.55 22.64 9.73
C ALA A 194 -7.09 22.66 9.82
N ALA A 195 -7.60 23.62 10.61
CA ALA A 195 -9.04 23.85 10.80
C ALA A 195 -9.87 22.56 10.99
N PRO A 196 -9.51 21.67 11.94
CA PRO A 196 -10.33 20.50 12.24
C PRO A 196 -11.65 20.93 12.88
N CYS A 197 -12.77 20.39 12.40
CA CYS A 197 -14.09 20.69 12.96
C CYS A 197 -14.97 19.43 12.94
N VAL A 198 -15.75 19.20 13.99
CA VAL A 198 -16.67 18.06 14.09
C VAL A 198 -18.08 18.58 14.32
N PHE A 199 -19.03 18.11 13.51
CA PHE A 199 -20.46 18.35 13.66
C PHE A 199 -21.19 17.07 14.09
N ASP A 200 -22.20 17.21 14.96
CA ASP A 200 -23.14 16.11 15.28
C ASP A 200 -24.21 16.05 14.19
N GLY A 201 -24.11 15.07 13.29
CA GLY A 201 -25.04 14.87 12.18
C GLY A 201 -24.51 15.30 10.80
N PRO A 202 -25.36 15.20 9.76
CA PRO A 202 -25.02 15.56 8.39
C PRO A 202 -24.81 17.06 8.24
N ILE A 203 -23.82 17.44 7.44
CA ILE A 203 -23.57 18.84 7.12
C ILE A 203 -24.60 19.38 6.12
N ASN A 204 -25.07 20.60 6.34
CA ASN A 204 -25.82 21.37 5.36
C ASN A 204 -25.02 22.62 4.94
N GLY A 205 -25.50 23.37 3.94
CA GLY A 205 -24.81 24.56 3.45
C GLY A 205 -24.57 25.65 4.51
N GLN A 206 -25.39 25.71 5.56
CA GLN A 206 -25.21 26.67 6.67
C GLN A 206 -24.07 26.25 7.59
N CYS A 207 -24.02 24.97 7.99
CA CYS A 207 -22.93 24.42 8.78
C CYS A 207 -21.59 24.57 8.06
N PHE A 208 -21.56 24.28 6.75
CA PHE A 208 -20.34 24.45 5.94
C PHE A 208 -19.92 25.92 5.83
N ARG A 209 -20.87 26.84 5.67
CA ARG A 209 -20.58 28.29 5.72
C ARG A 209 -19.97 28.68 7.07
N ALA A 210 -20.54 28.25 8.17
CA ALA A 210 -20.04 28.54 9.51
C ALA A 210 -18.62 27.97 9.71
N TYR A 211 -18.34 26.78 9.20
CA TYR A 211 -16.99 26.21 9.16
C TYR A 211 -16.01 27.11 8.41
N VAL A 212 -16.36 27.55 7.20
CA VAL A 212 -15.52 28.44 6.40
C VAL A 212 -15.25 29.74 7.15
N GLU A 213 -16.31 30.37 7.67
CA GLU A 213 -16.25 31.66 8.34
C GLU A 213 -15.42 31.62 9.64
N GLN A 214 -15.65 30.61 10.49
CA GLN A 214 -15.11 30.58 11.85
C GLN A 214 -13.78 29.82 11.97
N GLN A 215 -13.55 28.84 11.11
CA GLN A 215 -12.40 27.91 11.23
C GLN A 215 -11.44 28.04 10.05
N LEU A 216 -11.93 28.09 8.82
CA LEU A 216 -11.06 28.07 7.66
C LEU A 216 -10.35 29.42 7.46
N ILE A 217 -11.09 30.53 7.47
CA ILE A 217 -10.53 31.84 7.11
C ILE A 217 -9.33 32.22 8.00
N SER A 218 -9.37 31.86 9.28
CA SER A 218 -8.30 32.17 10.24
C SER A 218 -6.98 31.44 9.96
N VAL A 219 -7.00 30.37 9.16
CA VAL A 219 -5.79 29.60 8.79
C VAL A 219 -5.30 29.87 7.36
N LEU A 220 -6.05 30.63 6.57
CA LEU A 220 -5.67 30.98 5.20
C LEU A 220 -4.64 32.10 5.16
N LYS A 221 -3.80 32.09 4.13
CA LYS A 221 -2.88 33.18 3.80
C LYS A 221 -3.21 33.78 2.44
N PRO A 222 -2.92 35.07 2.20
CA PRO A 222 -2.99 35.65 0.87
C PRO A 222 -2.18 34.83 -0.14
N GLY A 223 -2.78 34.52 -1.28
CA GLY A 223 -2.19 33.67 -2.31
C GLY A 223 -2.55 32.17 -2.21
N ASP A 224 -3.17 31.73 -1.10
CA ASP A 224 -3.61 30.34 -0.96
C ASP A 224 -4.67 29.98 -2.01
N ILE A 225 -4.66 28.71 -2.42
CA ILE A 225 -5.65 28.11 -3.30
C ILE A 225 -6.39 27.05 -2.50
N VAL A 226 -7.63 27.39 -2.13
CA VAL A 226 -8.58 26.48 -1.51
C VAL A 226 -9.16 25.56 -2.59
N ILE A 227 -8.99 24.26 -2.40
CA ILE A 227 -9.47 23.22 -3.31
C ILE A 227 -10.48 22.35 -2.58
N MET A 228 -11.66 22.16 -3.16
CA MET A 228 -12.70 21.28 -2.62
C MET A 228 -13.45 20.55 -3.74
N ASP A 229 -14.26 19.57 -3.36
CA ASP A 229 -15.10 18.85 -4.31
C ASP A 229 -16.18 19.75 -4.94
N ASN A 230 -16.83 19.26 -6.00
CA ASN A 230 -17.81 20.02 -6.77
C ASN A 230 -19.27 19.77 -6.30
N LEU A 231 -19.47 19.48 -5.01
CA LEU A 231 -20.79 19.20 -4.43
C LEU A 231 -21.65 20.47 -4.30
N GLY A 232 -22.98 20.29 -4.35
CA GLY A 232 -23.93 21.42 -4.29
C GLY A 232 -23.84 22.23 -2.98
N SER A 233 -23.59 21.56 -1.86
CA SER A 233 -23.39 22.18 -0.53
C SER A 233 -22.24 23.19 -0.50
N HIS A 234 -21.25 23.03 -1.37
CA HIS A 234 -20.04 23.85 -1.41
C HIS A 234 -20.19 25.09 -2.30
N LYS A 235 -21.25 25.18 -3.11
CA LYS A 235 -21.43 26.19 -4.16
C LYS A 235 -22.11 27.49 -3.71
N SER A 236 -21.89 27.93 -2.48
CA SER A 236 -22.44 29.22 -2.04
C SER A 236 -21.60 30.38 -2.57
N ALA A 237 -22.27 31.39 -3.14
CA ALA A 237 -21.61 32.65 -3.54
C ALA A 237 -20.91 33.33 -2.35
N ALA A 238 -21.48 33.19 -1.15
CA ALA A 238 -20.91 33.74 0.09
C ALA A 238 -19.55 33.10 0.41
N ILE A 239 -19.39 31.78 0.22
CA ILE A 239 -18.12 31.07 0.47
C ILE A 239 -17.02 31.62 -0.43
N ARG A 240 -17.32 31.81 -1.71
CA ARG A 240 -16.37 32.40 -2.67
C ARG A 240 -15.97 33.82 -2.27
N GLN A 241 -16.92 34.64 -1.83
CA GLN A 241 -16.65 36.01 -1.39
C GLN A 241 -15.76 36.04 -0.13
N MET A 242 -16.05 35.20 0.86
CA MET A 242 -15.26 35.09 2.08
C MET A 242 -13.80 34.65 1.81
N ILE A 243 -13.61 33.61 0.99
CA ILE A 243 -12.26 33.14 0.62
C ILE A 243 -11.50 34.22 -0.17
N LYS A 244 -12.18 34.94 -1.07
CA LYS A 244 -11.58 36.04 -1.83
C LYS A 244 -11.21 37.21 -0.91
N ALA A 245 -12.05 37.54 0.07
CA ALA A 245 -11.77 38.59 1.04
C ALA A 245 -10.53 38.28 1.90
N ALA A 246 -10.26 37.00 2.16
CA ALA A 246 -9.02 36.54 2.81
C ALA A 246 -7.79 36.56 1.89
N GLY A 247 -7.92 37.00 0.64
CA GLY A 247 -6.82 37.02 -0.34
C GLY A 247 -6.52 35.67 -0.99
N ALA A 248 -7.40 34.67 -0.83
CA ALA A 248 -7.24 33.33 -1.37
C ALA A 248 -8.15 33.09 -2.60
N ARG A 249 -7.88 32.01 -3.33
CA ARG A 249 -8.62 31.60 -4.53
C ARG A 249 -9.37 30.29 -4.25
N LEU A 250 -10.57 30.14 -4.82
CA LEU A 250 -11.37 28.92 -4.69
C LEU A 250 -11.37 28.13 -6.01
N TRP A 251 -10.90 26.89 -5.97
CA TRP A 251 -10.85 25.95 -7.08
C TRP A 251 -11.69 24.71 -6.75
N TYR A 252 -12.31 24.13 -7.78
CA TYR A 252 -13.08 22.90 -7.64
C TYR A 252 -12.40 21.74 -8.34
N LEU A 253 -12.34 20.60 -7.67
CA LEU A 253 -11.86 19.36 -8.27
C LEU A 253 -12.79 18.91 -9.41
N PRO A 254 -12.25 18.23 -10.44
CA PRO A 254 -13.08 17.54 -11.41
C PRO A 254 -14.01 16.54 -10.70
N PRO A 255 -15.25 16.36 -11.15
CA PRO A 255 -16.19 15.39 -10.56
C PRO A 255 -15.57 13.99 -10.46
N TYR A 256 -15.98 13.23 -9.43
CA TYR A 256 -15.55 11.85 -9.19
C TYR A 256 -14.02 11.68 -9.12
N SER A 257 -13.29 12.63 -8.55
CA SER A 257 -11.81 12.62 -8.53
C SER A 257 -11.17 12.55 -7.15
N PRO A 258 -11.54 11.57 -6.29
CA PRO A 258 -10.95 11.45 -4.95
C PRO A 258 -9.44 11.13 -5.00
N ASP A 259 -8.95 10.54 -6.10
CA ASP A 259 -7.52 10.29 -6.33
C ASP A 259 -6.69 11.56 -6.46
N LEU A 260 -7.33 12.68 -6.83
CA LEU A 260 -6.70 14.00 -6.92
C LEU A 260 -6.84 14.80 -5.62
N ASN A 261 -7.46 14.23 -4.58
CA ASN A 261 -7.67 14.88 -3.30
C ASN A 261 -6.79 14.26 -2.19
N PRO A 262 -5.64 14.86 -1.82
CA PRO A 262 -4.72 14.26 -0.84
C PRO A 262 -5.33 14.11 0.56
N ILE A 263 -6.32 14.92 0.93
CA ILE A 263 -6.99 14.82 2.25
C ILE A 263 -7.68 13.47 2.46
N GLU A 264 -8.08 12.79 1.39
CA GLU A 264 -8.69 11.46 1.47
C GLU A 264 -7.73 10.42 2.08
N GLN A 265 -6.41 10.58 1.85
CA GLN A 265 -5.39 9.74 2.47
C GLN A 265 -5.29 10.02 3.98
N ALA A 266 -5.29 11.29 4.39
CA ALA A 266 -5.32 11.68 5.80
C ALA A 266 -6.59 11.15 6.51
N PHE A 267 -7.75 11.28 5.86
CA PHE A 267 -9.01 10.75 6.38
C PHE A 267 -9.01 9.22 6.45
N ALA A 268 -8.37 8.51 5.50
CA ALA A 268 -8.20 7.08 5.58
C ALA A 268 -7.40 6.67 6.83
N LYS A 269 -6.31 7.38 7.16
CA LYS A 269 -5.54 7.19 8.40
C LYS A 269 -6.38 7.48 9.64
N ILE A 270 -7.06 8.63 9.71
CA ILE A 270 -7.91 8.98 10.85
C ILE A 270 -8.97 7.89 11.07
N LYS A 271 -9.69 7.49 10.01
CA LYS A 271 -10.69 6.42 10.08
C LYS A 271 -10.08 5.07 10.48
N HIS A 272 -8.81 4.80 10.19
CA HIS A 272 -8.14 3.59 10.66
C HIS A 272 -7.92 3.62 12.17
N TRP A 273 -7.34 4.71 12.69
CA TRP A 273 -7.10 4.87 14.13
C TRP A 273 -8.38 4.96 14.94
N MET A 274 -9.40 5.63 14.43
CA MET A 274 -10.74 5.63 15.02
C MET A 274 -11.33 4.22 15.15
N ARG A 275 -11.15 3.37 14.13
CA ARG A 275 -11.58 1.96 14.19
C ARG A 275 -10.78 1.15 15.20
N GLN A 276 -9.50 1.43 15.38
CA GLN A 276 -8.70 0.77 16.42
C GLN A 276 -9.13 1.18 17.83
N ALA A 277 -9.36 2.48 18.04
CA ALA A 277 -9.71 3.03 19.34
C ALA A 277 -11.12 2.67 19.82
N GLN A 278 -12.05 2.39 18.88
CA GLN A 278 -13.40 1.89 19.19
C GLN A 278 -14.18 2.75 20.19
N LYS A 279 -13.99 4.08 20.16
CA LYS A 279 -14.72 5.02 21.02
C LYS A 279 -16.22 4.97 20.71
N ARG A 280 -17.06 4.89 21.76
CA ARG A 280 -18.50 4.63 21.63
C ARG A 280 -19.37 5.84 21.95
N THR A 281 -18.82 6.85 22.61
CA THR A 281 -19.50 8.12 22.90
C THR A 281 -19.07 9.19 21.90
N VAL A 282 -19.89 10.22 21.72
CA VAL A 282 -19.56 11.39 20.89
C VAL A 282 -18.37 12.14 21.45
N GLU A 283 -18.35 12.34 22.77
CA GLU A 283 -17.33 13.11 23.47
C GLU A 283 -15.95 12.44 23.39
N ASP A 284 -15.87 11.13 23.63
CA ASP A 284 -14.60 10.39 23.48
C ASP A 284 -14.12 10.37 22.02
N THR A 285 -15.07 10.31 21.08
CA THR A 285 -14.76 10.36 19.65
C THR A 285 -14.13 11.70 19.28
N TRP A 286 -14.74 12.80 19.71
CA TRP A 286 -14.20 14.14 19.48
C TRP A 286 -12.82 14.32 20.12
N ARG A 287 -12.66 14.02 21.41
CA ARG A 287 -11.37 14.13 22.10
C ARG A 287 -10.28 13.32 21.40
N HIS A 288 -10.62 12.10 20.97
CA HIS A 288 -9.67 11.25 20.28
C HIS A 288 -9.30 11.79 18.89
N ILE A 289 -10.26 12.33 18.13
CA ILE A 289 -9.97 13.00 16.86
C ILE A 289 -9.01 14.18 17.09
N GLY A 290 -9.26 15.02 18.09
CA GLY A 290 -8.38 16.15 18.43
C GLY A 290 -6.93 15.72 18.62
N HIS A 291 -6.71 14.69 19.45
CA HIS A 291 -5.38 14.12 19.65
C HIS A 291 -4.80 13.50 18.37
N LEU A 292 -5.60 12.80 17.57
CA LEU A 292 -5.11 12.20 16.32
C LEU A 292 -4.66 13.25 15.30
N VAL A 293 -5.31 14.40 15.24
CA VAL A 293 -4.92 15.50 14.33
C VAL A 293 -3.52 16.01 14.67
N GLU A 294 -3.16 16.07 15.96
CA GLU A 294 -1.83 16.49 16.43
C GLU A 294 -0.73 15.49 16.07
N THR A 295 -1.07 14.23 15.78
CA THR A 295 -0.11 13.18 15.39
C THR A 295 0.20 13.16 13.90
N ILE A 296 -0.43 14.02 13.10
CA ILE A 296 -0.18 14.11 11.65
C ILE A 296 1.01 15.04 11.43
N GLU A 297 2.13 14.45 11.01
CA GLU A 297 3.38 15.17 10.80
C GLU A 297 3.45 15.84 9.42
N ALA A 298 4.28 16.89 9.30
CA ALA A 298 4.51 17.58 8.04
C ALA A 298 5.09 16.68 6.94
N THR A 299 5.97 15.75 7.30
CA THR A 299 6.54 14.76 6.37
C THR A 299 5.46 13.87 5.76
N GLU A 300 4.50 13.46 6.59
CA GLU A 300 3.35 12.67 6.19
C GLU A 300 2.40 13.46 5.27
N CYS A 301 2.11 14.72 5.60
CA CYS A 301 1.32 15.59 4.73
C CYS A 301 1.96 15.74 3.34
N ASN A 302 3.28 16.00 3.27
CA ASN A 302 4.00 16.07 2.00
C ASN A 302 3.90 14.77 1.19
N ASN A 303 3.97 13.61 1.84
CA ASN A 303 3.79 12.32 1.17
C ASN A 303 2.38 12.19 0.56
N TYR A 304 1.34 12.66 1.24
CA TYR A 304 -0.02 12.66 0.69
C TYR A 304 -0.14 13.51 -0.57
N PHE A 305 0.45 14.71 -0.57
CA PHE A 305 0.51 15.59 -1.74
C PHE A 305 1.28 14.95 -2.90
N ALA A 306 2.46 14.39 -2.62
CA ALA A 306 3.26 13.72 -3.63
C ALA A 306 2.52 12.52 -4.25
N ASN A 307 1.90 11.68 -3.41
CA ASN A 307 1.08 10.54 -3.86
C ASN A 307 -0.10 10.95 -4.73
N ALA A 308 -0.73 12.09 -4.41
CA ALA A 308 -1.84 12.63 -5.20
C ALA A 308 -1.38 13.28 -6.51
N GLY A 309 -0.08 13.57 -6.67
CA GLY A 309 0.53 14.13 -7.88
C GLY A 309 0.90 15.61 -7.80
N TYR A 310 0.85 16.22 -6.60
CA TYR A 310 1.21 17.62 -6.35
C TYR A 310 2.66 17.75 -5.85
N ALA A 311 3.58 16.91 -6.32
CA ALA A 311 4.99 17.07 -5.96
C ALA A 311 5.58 18.27 -6.74
N SER A 312 6.10 19.26 -6.02
CA SER A 312 6.91 20.31 -6.64
C SER A 312 8.16 19.65 -7.23
N VAL A 313 8.24 19.61 -8.56
CA VAL A 313 9.54 19.41 -9.21
C VAL A 313 10.26 20.75 -9.08
N LYS A 314 10.90 20.96 -7.94
CA LYS A 314 11.94 21.97 -7.78
C LYS A 314 13.12 21.35 -7.05
N THR A 315 13.99 20.75 -7.83
CA THR A 315 15.44 20.97 -7.71
C THR A 315 15.97 21.14 -9.11
#